data_AF-A0A653K6L0-F1
#
_entry.id   AF-A0A653K6L0-F1
#
_cell.length_a   1.000
_cell.length_b   1.000
_cell.length_c   1.000
_cell.angle_alpha   90.00
_cell.angle_beta   90.00
_cell.angle_gamma   90.00
#
_symmetry.space_group_name_H-M   'P 1'
#
loop_
_entity.id
_entity.type
_entity.pdbx_description
1 polymer ?
#
loop_
_entity_poly.entity_id
_entity_poly.type
_entity_poly.pdbx_seq_one_letter_code
_entity_poly.pdbx_strand_id
1 'polypeptide(L)' 'MIVLLHGFPMTNICWENIASILNQQGYRTIAPNQRGYTNTAYPKSIWAYSITKLVDDIYILVQLINKPKIYLAGHDWGR' A
#
# COMPACT_ATOMS: atom_id res chain seq x y z
N MET A 1 11.37 7.27 1.88
CA MET A 1 10.45 6.42 1.12
C MET A 1 9.05 6.71 1.61
N ILE A 2 8.08 6.85 0.71
CA ILE A 2 6.66 7.01 1.03
C ILE A 2 5.93 5.78 0.50
N VAL A 3 5.18 5.10 1.37
CA VAL A 3 4.31 3.98 1.00
C VAL A 3 2.89 4.55 0.87
N LEU A 4 2.26 4.34 -0.29
CA LEU A 4 0.96 4.90 -0.66
C LEU A 4 -0.09 3.77 -0.70
N LEU A 5 -1.02 3.79 0.25
CA LEU A 5 -2.05 2.77 0.43
C LEU A 5 -3.39 3.24 -0.14
N HIS A 6 -3.94 2.47 -1.08
CA HIS A 6 -5.20 2.82 -1.75
C HIS A 6 -6.41 2.41 -0.92
N GLY A 7 -7.56 3.00 -1.24
CA GLY A 7 -8.84 2.65 -0.64
C GLY A 7 -9.63 1.61 -1.44
N PHE A 8 -10.86 1.37 -1.03
CA PHE A 8 -11.85 0.60 -1.76
C PHE A 8 -12.75 1.52 -2.62
N PRO A 9 -13.12 1.16 -3.86
CA PRO A 9 -12.63 0.06 -4.69
C PRO A 9 -11.56 0.55 -5.69
N MET A 10 -10.39 0.97 -5.21
CA MET A 10 -9.30 1.47 -6.06
C MET A 10 -8.11 0.49 -6.09
N THR A 11 -7.22 0.66 -7.06
CA THR A 11 -5.91 0.00 -7.12
C THR A 11 -4.81 1.03 -6.90
N ASN A 12 -3.54 0.60 -6.91
CA ASN A 12 -2.39 1.49 -6.82
C ASN A 12 -2.34 2.60 -7.90
N ILE A 13 -3.06 2.43 -9.01
CA ILE A 13 -3.15 3.41 -10.11
C ILE A 13 -3.67 4.77 -9.62
N CYS A 14 -4.52 4.79 -8.57
CA CYS A 14 -5.02 6.06 -8.01
C CYS A 14 -3.90 6.98 -7.53
N TRP A 15 -2.70 6.45 -7.28
CA TRP A 15 -1.55 7.20 -6.82
C TRP A 15 -0.61 7.67 -7.93
N GLU A 16 -0.79 7.32 -9.21
CA GLU A 16 0.18 7.63 -10.28
C GLU A 16 0.54 9.13 -10.36
N ASN A 17 -0.48 9.99 -10.37
CA ASN A 17 -0.28 11.44 -10.42
C ASN A 17 0.44 11.96 -9.17
N ILE A 18 0.05 11.47 -7.99
CA ILE A 18 0.62 11.89 -6.70
C ILE A 18 2.06 11.39 -6.58
N ALA A 19 2.32 10.14 -6.98
CA ALA A 19 3.65 9.55 -7.01
C ALA A 19 4.57 10.33 -7.95
N SER A 20 4.09 10.73 -9.13
CA SER A 20 4.85 11.57 -10.07
C SER A 20 5.26 12.90 -9.44
N ILE A 21 4.32 13.61 -8.80
CA ILE A 21 4.59 14.88 -8.10
C ILE A 21 5.61 14.68 -6.98
N LEU A 22 5.42 13.65 -6.13
CA LEU A 22 6.35 13.35 -5.03
C LEU A 22 7.76 13.00 -5.54
N ASN A 23 7.84 12.24 -6.63
CA ASN A 23 9.11 11.85 -7.24
C ASN A 23 9.85 13.06 -7.82
N GLN A 24 9.15 14.02 -8.43
CA GLN A 24 9.73 15.28 -8.89
C GLN A 24 10.30 16.12 -7.73
N GLN A 25 9.74 15.99 -6.53
CA GLN A 25 10.23 16.64 -5.31
C GLN A 25 11.37 15.84 -4.62
N GLY A 26 11.88 14.76 -5.24
CA GLY A 26 12.98 13.95 -4.74
C GLY A 26 12.59 12.86 -3.74
N TYR A 27 11.29 12.64 -3.51
CA TYR A 27 10.84 11.50 -2.71
C TYR A 27 10.86 10.22 -3.54
N ARG A 28 11.10 9.08 -2.88
CA ARG A 28 10.87 7.76 -3.48
C ARG A 28 9.54 7.20 -2.98
N THR A 29 8.70 6.74 -3.89
CA THR A 29 7.35 6.23 -3.62
C THR A 29 7.23 4.74 -3.96
N ILE A 30 6.41 4.02 -3.20
CA ILE A 30 5.92 2.67 -3.51
C ILE A 30 4.40 2.67 -3.28
N ALA A 31 3.65 2.22 -4.29
CA ALA A 31 2.20 2.05 -4.21
C ALA A 31 1.86 0.58 -4.50
N PRO A 32 1.73 -0.28 -3.47
CA PRO A 32 1.38 -1.68 -3.66
C PRO A 32 -0.12 -1.81 -3.95
N ASN A 33 -0.50 -2.86 -4.68
CA ASN A 33 -1.88 -3.34 -4.65
C ASN A 33 -2.07 -4.15 -3.36
N GLN A 34 -3.03 -3.76 -2.54
CA GLN A 34 -3.36 -4.44 -1.29
C GLN A 34 -3.98 -5.82 -1.57
N ARG A 35 -3.98 -6.67 -0.55
CA ARG A 35 -4.66 -7.97 -0.57
C ARG A 35 -6.08 -7.85 -1.15
N GLY A 36 -6.42 -8.72 -2.08
CA GLY A 36 -7.68 -8.71 -2.82
C GLY A 36 -7.63 -7.97 -4.15
N TYR A 37 -6.54 -7.28 -4.47
CA TYR A 37 -6.43 -6.47 -5.70
C TYR A 37 -5.45 -7.03 -6.73
N THR A 38 -4.93 -8.24 -6.53
CA THR A 38 -4.12 -8.96 -7.52
C THR A 38 -4.56 -10.41 -7.63
N ASN A 39 -4.34 -11.03 -8.80
CA ASN A 39 -4.73 -12.42 -9.06
C ASN A 39 -4.00 -13.43 -8.16
N THR A 40 -2.81 -13.08 -7.66
CA THR A 40 -1.97 -13.95 -6.82
C THR A 40 -2.16 -13.71 -5.32
N ALA A 41 -2.80 -12.60 -4.93
CA ALA A 41 -3.06 -12.25 -3.54
C ALA A 41 -4.56 -11.98 -3.33
N TYR A 42 -5.42 -12.90 -3.81
CA TYR A 42 -6.88 -12.86 -3.65
C TYR A 42 -7.38 -14.03 -2.79
N PRO A 43 -7.29 -13.94 -1.45
CA PRO A 43 -7.84 -14.99 -0.57
C PRO A 43 -9.35 -15.15 -0.74
N LYS A 44 -9.82 -16.41 -0.71
CA LYS A 44 -11.27 -16.72 -0.80
C LYS A 44 -12.03 -16.50 0.51
N SER A 45 -11.35 -16.56 1.64
CA SER A 45 -11.97 -16.43 2.96
C SER A 45 -12.12 -14.96 3.36
N ILE A 46 -13.31 -14.56 3.79
CA ILE A 46 -13.55 -13.21 4.33
C ILE A 46 -12.66 -12.89 5.53
N TRP A 47 -12.33 -13.88 6.36
CA TRP A 47 -11.48 -13.73 7.54
C TRP A 47 -10.05 -13.30 7.18
N ALA A 48 -9.62 -13.57 5.95
CA ALA A 48 -8.32 -13.15 5.45
C ALA A 48 -8.24 -11.63 5.18
N TYR A 49 -9.35 -10.91 5.24
CA TYR A 49 -9.44 -9.44 5.06
C TYR A 49 -9.69 -8.70 6.38
N SER A 50 -9.48 -9.36 7.52
CA SER A 50 -9.48 -8.67 8.82
C SER A 50 -8.40 -7.59 8.87
N ILE A 51 -8.64 -6.53 9.64
CA ILE A 51 -7.71 -5.40 9.79
C ILE A 51 -6.31 -5.89 10.17
N THR A 52 -6.19 -6.86 11.08
CA THR A 52 -4.91 -7.45 11.47
C THR A 52 -4.15 -8.01 10.28
N LYS A 53 -4.82 -8.72 9.36
CA LYS A 53 -4.17 -9.28 8.16
C LYS A 53 -3.73 -8.20 7.18
N LEU A 54 -4.52 -7.13 7.04
CA LEU A 54 -4.14 -5.98 6.22
C LEU A 54 -2.91 -5.27 6.80
N VAL A 55 -2.88 -5.05 8.11
CA VAL A 55 -1.74 -4.45 8.82
C VAL A 55 -0.50 -5.34 8.73
N ASP A 56 -0.64 -6.66 8.87
CA ASP A 56 0.46 -7.63 8.73
C ASP A 56 1.13 -7.53 7.35
N ASP A 57 0.35 -7.39 6.27
CA ASP A 57 0.87 -7.24 4.91
C ASP A 57 1.74 -5.98 4.78
N ILE A 58 1.26 -4.85 5.33
CA ILE A 58 2.01 -3.60 5.33
C ILE A 58 3.25 -3.71 6.21
N TYR A 59 3.13 -4.30 7.40
CA TYR A 59 4.25 -4.52 8.29
C TYR A 59 5.38 -5.31 7.60
N ILE A 60 5.03 -6.42 6.95
CA ILE A 60 5.99 -7.24 6.18
C ILE A 60 6.61 -6.43 5.04
N LEU A 61 5.81 -5.68 4.28
CA LEU A 61 6.32 -4.81 3.22
C LEU A 61 7.35 -3.80 3.75
N VAL A 62 7.08 -3.18 4.90
CA VAL A 62 7.99 -2.20 5.53
C VAL A 62 9.29 -2.86 5.99
N GLN A 63 9.22 -4.07 6.55
CA GLN A 63 10.42 -4.85 6.89
C GLN A 63 11.26 -5.16 5.64
N LEU A 64 10.63 -5.57 4.54
CA LEU A 64 11.32 -5.87 3.27
C LEU A 64 11.96 -4.63 2.64
N ILE A 65 11.34 -3.46 2.79
CA ILE A 65 11.92 -2.19 2.35
C ILE A 65 13.23 -1.87 3.10
N ASN A 66 13.36 -2.32 4.35
CA ASN A 66 14.55 -2.20 5.19
C ASN A 66 15.15 -0.78 5.20
N LYS A 67 14.33 0.20 5.58
CA LYS A 67 14.73 1.60 5.74
C LYS A 67 14.52 2.04 7.19
N PRO A 68 15.41 2.89 7.74
CA PRO A 68 15.30 3.36 9.12
C PRO A 68 14.05 4.24 9.36
N LYS A 69 13.57 4.90 8.30
CA LYS A 69 12.35 5.71 8.33
C LYS A 69 11.59 5.58 7.03
N ILE A 70 10.28 5.42 7.16
CA ILE A 70 9.33 5.51 6.05
C ILE A 70 8.21 6.49 6.43
N TYR A 71 7.52 7.00 5.42
CA TYR A 71 6.26 7.70 5.59
C TYR A 71 5.15 6.82 5.02
N LEU A 72 4.02 6.76 5.71
CA LEU A 72 2.83 6.06 5.24
C LEU A 72 1.77 7.10 4.90
N ALA A 73 1.21 7.03 3.71
CA ALA A 73 0.04 7.80 3.33
C ALA A 73 -1.05 6.84 2.85
N GLY A 74 -2.26 7.03 3.35
CA GLY A 74 -3.40 6.18 3.07
C GLY A 74 -4.63 7.00 2.76
N HIS A 75 -5.51 6.45 1.93
CA HIS A 75 -6.82 7.03 1.65
C HIS A 75 -7.90 5.95 1.88
N ASP A 76 -9.02 6.33 2.52
CA ASP A 76 -10.16 5.43 2.78
C ASP A 76 -9.71 4.17 3.56
N TRP A 77 -9.89 2.95 3.05
CA TRP A 77 -9.41 1.71 3.70
C TRP A 77 -7.89 1.60 3.79
N GLY A 78 -7.14 2.46 3.10
CA GLY A 78 -5.69 2.54 3.21
C GLY A 78 -5.18 3.29 4.45
N ARG A 79 -6.08 3.90 5.25
CA ARG A 79 -5.74 4.60 6.52
C ARG A 79 -5.37 3.64 7.65
#